data_AF-A0A9X0D4M8-F1
#
_entry.id   AF-A0A9X0D4M8-F1
#
_cell.length_a   1.000
_cell.length_b   1.000
_cell.length_c   1.000
_cell.angle_alpha   90.00
_cell.angle_beta   90.00
_cell.angle_gamma   90.00
#
_symmetry.space_group_name_H-M   'P 1'
#
loop_
_entity.id
_entity.type
_entity.pdbx_description
1 polymer ?
#
loop_
_entity_poly.entity_id
_entity_poly.type
_entity_poly.pdbx_seq_one_letter_code
_entity_poly.pdbx_strand_id
1 'polypeptide(L)'
;MWEENYLQQQDSWSNITDTTGAYLIDRSPVYFEPILNYLRHGQLILDQGVNPQGVLEEAKFFGISGILEQLEEMIVDKSEDAPLSRNEFVRILLSTPSNCELRCQVIQETKPIYFHLKYAVRKGVNN
;
A
#
# COMPACT_ATOMS: atom_id res chain seq x y z
N MET A 1 2.61 8.94 53.65
CA MET A 1 2.46 7.67 52.93
C MET A 1 1.24 7.82 52.04
N TRP A 2 1.44 8.28 50.81
CA TRP A 2 0.38 8.56 49.83
C TRP A 2 0.76 7.95 48.47
N GLU A 3 1.21 6.69 48.46
CA GLU A 3 1.69 6.03 47.24
C GLU A 3 1.19 4.59 47.12
N GLU A 4 -0.12 4.36 47.29
CA GLU A 4 -0.72 3.03 47.05
C GLU A 4 -2.00 3.06 46.20
N ASN A 5 -2.27 4.13 45.44
CA ASN A 5 -3.48 4.24 44.60
C ASN A 5 -3.19 4.56 43.12
N TYR A 6 -2.22 3.88 42.50
CA TYR A 6 -1.95 4.01 41.06
C TYR A 6 -2.06 2.70 40.24
N LEU A 7 -2.59 1.61 40.81
CA LEU A 7 -2.76 0.34 40.10
C LEU A 7 -4.22 -0.15 40.02
N GLN A 8 -5.19 0.77 39.89
CA GLN A 8 -6.61 0.41 39.64
C GLN A 8 -7.04 0.70 38.20
N GLN A 9 -6.22 0.34 37.22
CA GLN A 9 -6.64 0.40 35.82
C GLN A 9 -6.16 -0.81 35.00
N GLN A 10 -6.14 -2.00 35.62
CA GLN A 10 -5.62 -3.22 35.01
C GLN A 10 -6.68 -4.30 34.75
N ASP A 11 -7.98 -3.94 34.70
CA ASP A 11 -9.07 -4.93 34.50
C ASP A 11 -9.80 -4.84 33.15
N SER A 12 -9.27 -4.11 32.17
CA SER A 12 -9.84 -4.08 30.82
C SER A 12 -9.28 -5.15 29.87
N TRP A 13 -8.23 -5.87 30.28
CA TRP A 13 -7.45 -6.76 29.40
C TRP A 13 -7.71 -8.27 29.63
N SER A 14 -8.53 -8.63 30.62
CA SER A 14 -8.77 -10.03 31.01
C SER A 14 -9.47 -10.85 29.91
N ASN A 15 -10.25 -10.22 29.03
CA ASN A 15 -10.94 -10.88 27.91
C ASN A 15 -10.17 -10.87 26.58
N ILE A 16 -8.98 -10.28 26.53
CA ILE A 16 -8.17 -10.18 25.30
C ILE A 16 -6.90 -11.01 25.37
N THR A 17 -6.76 -11.87 26.39
CA THR A 17 -5.65 -12.83 26.46
C THR A 17 -6.18 -14.25 26.45
N ASP A 18 -5.56 -15.13 25.67
CA ASP A 18 -5.92 -16.55 25.62
C ASP A 18 -5.23 -17.37 26.73
N THR A 19 -5.49 -18.68 26.80
CA THR A 19 -4.89 -19.58 27.80
C THR A 19 -3.38 -19.72 27.69
N THR A 20 -2.77 -19.26 26.59
CA THR A 20 -1.32 -19.29 26.35
C THR A 20 -0.66 -17.94 26.68
N GLY A 21 -1.45 -16.91 27.01
CA GLY A 21 -0.99 -15.56 27.28
C GLY A 21 -0.83 -14.71 26.01
N ALA A 22 -1.37 -15.13 24.87
CA ALA A 22 -1.36 -14.34 23.64
C ALA A 22 -2.44 -13.25 23.70
N TYR A 23 -2.09 -12.03 23.29
CA TYR A 23 -3.02 -10.91 23.20
C TYR A 23 -3.79 -10.92 21.87
N LEU A 24 -5.09 -10.70 21.93
CA LEU A 24 -5.95 -10.52 20.76
C LEU A 24 -5.76 -9.11 20.20
N ILE A 25 -5.37 -9.06 18.92
CA ILE A 25 -5.31 -7.82 18.15
C ILE A 25 -6.30 -7.96 16.99
N ASP A 26 -7.39 -7.20 17.02
CA ASP A 26 -8.41 -7.17 15.97
C ASP A 26 -7.98 -6.27 14.78
N ARG A 27 -6.75 -6.46 14.30
CA ARG A 27 -6.14 -5.69 13.20
C ARG A 27 -5.50 -6.61 12.18
N SER A 28 -5.23 -6.08 10.99
CA SER A 28 -4.65 -6.86 9.90
C SER A 28 -3.21 -7.28 10.22
N PRO A 29 -2.89 -8.59 10.25
CA PRO A 29 -1.52 -9.05 10.50
C PRO A 29 -0.57 -8.62 9.37
N VAL A 30 -1.07 -8.50 8.13
CA VAL A 30 -0.28 -8.16 6.95
C VAL A 30 0.33 -6.75 7.05
N TYR A 31 -0.42 -5.79 7.58
CA TYR A 31 0.07 -4.41 7.73
C TYR A 31 0.78 -4.19 9.06
N PHE A 32 0.52 -5.05 10.05
CA PHE A 32 1.16 -4.99 11.36
C PHE A 32 2.58 -5.59 11.35
N GLU A 33 2.84 -6.62 10.54
CA GLU A 33 4.14 -7.29 10.48
C GLU A 33 5.33 -6.33 10.22
N PRO A 34 5.26 -5.38 9.26
CA PRO A 34 6.30 -4.37 9.09
C PRO A 34 6.54 -3.48 10.31
N ILE A 35 5.46 -3.13 11.04
CA ILE A 35 5.54 -2.32 12.25
C ILE A 35 6.23 -3.11 13.37
N LEU A 36 5.85 -4.38 13.52
CA LEU A 36 6.45 -5.27 14.50
C LEU A 36 7.96 -5.45 14.25
N ASN A 37 8.35 -5.59 12.99
CA ASN A 37 9.75 -5.69 12.60
C ASN A 37 10.51 -4.38 12.84
N TYR A 38 9.92 -3.23 12.51
CA TYR A 38 10.47 -1.92 12.87
C TYR A 38 10.71 -1.80 14.39
N LEU A 39 9.78 -2.25 15.23
CA LEU A 39 9.96 -2.22 16.68
C LEU A 39 11.06 -3.18 17.18
N ARG A 40 11.35 -4.26 16.44
CA ARG A 40 12.40 -5.23 16.80
C ARG A 40 13.81 -4.74 16.49
N HIS A 41 14.02 -4.14 15.32
CA HIS A 41 15.37 -3.82 14.82
C HIS A 41 15.55 -2.36 14.37
N GLY A 42 14.50 -1.53 14.43
CA GLY A 42 14.56 -0.09 14.15
C GLY A 42 14.58 0.29 12.68
N GLN A 43 14.24 -0.62 11.76
CA GLN A 43 14.23 -0.35 10.31
C GLN A 43 12.87 -0.70 9.70
N LEU A 44 12.34 0.19 8.86
CA LEU A 44 11.11 -0.04 8.12
C LEU A 44 11.44 -0.82 6.84
N ILE A 45 10.93 -2.05 6.74
CA ILE A 45 11.08 -2.91 5.56
C ILE A 45 9.69 -3.32 5.11
N LEU A 46 9.36 -3.05 3.83
CA LEU A 46 8.10 -3.43 3.21
C LEU A 46 8.34 -4.48 2.13
N ASP A 47 7.74 -5.65 2.32
CA ASP A 47 7.79 -6.72 1.33
C ASP A 47 7.00 -6.36 0.05
N GLN A 48 7.35 -7.04 -1.05
CA GLN A 48 6.65 -6.85 -2.31
C GLN A 48 5.16 -7.19 -2.17
N GLY A 49 4.29 -6.25 -2.53
CA GLY A 49 2.83 -6.40 -2.47
C GLY A 49 2.20 -5.85 -1.20
N VAL A 50 2.98 -5.47 -0.19
CA VAL A 50 2.46 -4.73 0.97
C VAL A 50 2.20 -3.28 0.56
N ASN A 51 0.97 -2.83 0.75
CA ASN A 51 0.60 -1.44 0.47
C ASN A 51 1.11 -0.51 1.61
N PRO A 52 2.00 0.46 1.31
CA PRO A 52 2.49 1.41 2.32
C PRO A 52 1.37 2.19 3.00
N GLN A 53 0.27 2.49 2.30
CA GLN A 53 -0.90 3.15 2.87
C GLN A 53 -1.52 2.35 4.01
N GLY A 54 -1.61 1.02 3.85
CA GLY A 54 -2.17 0.15 4.89
C GLY A 54 -1.29 0.14 6.14
N VAL A 55 0.03 0.13 5.96
CA VAL A 55 1.01 0.19 7.04
C VAL A 55 0.97 1.55 7.74
N LEU A 56 0.79 2.65 7.00
CA LEU A 56 0.65 4.00 7.56
C LEU A 56 -0.53 4.09 8.53
N GLU A 57 -1.69 3.54 8.16
CA GLU A 57 -2.87 3.57 9.02
C GLU A 57 -2.70 2.74 10.29
N GLU A 58 -2.02 1.58 10.22
CA GLU A 58 -1.68 0.82 11.41
C GLU A 58 -0.66 1.58 12.29
N ALA A 59 0.35 2.21 11.69
CA ALA A 59 1.35 2.99 12.44
C ALA A 59 0.70 4.15 13.21
N LYS A 60 -0.30 4.83 12.61
CA LYS A 60 -1.13 5.83 13.29
C LYS A 60 -1.95 5.23 14.41
N PHE A 61 -2.59 4.07 14.19
CA PHE A 61 -3.41 3.39 15.20
C PHE A 61 -2.60 3.02 16.46
N PHE A 62 -1.40 2.47 16.27
CA PHE A 62 -0.51 2.10 17.38
C PHE A 62 0.33 3.27 17.93
N GLY A 63 0.22 4.47 17.35
CA GLY A 63 0.96 5.65 17.79
C GLY A 63 2.47 5.58 17.53
N ILE A 64 2.91 4.88 16.49
CA ILE A 64 4.33 4.71 16.16
C ILE A 64 4.79 5.84 15.23
N SER A 65 5.14 6.99 15.82
CA SER A 65 5.47 8.20 15.07
C SER A 65 6.74 8.11 14.21
N GLY A 66 7.70 7.26 14.60
CA GLY A 66 9.04 7.22 14.00
C GLY A 66 9.11 6.74 12.54
N ILE A 67 8.02 6.19 12.01
CA ILE A 67 7.93 5.69 10.62
C ILE A 67 6.90 6.44 9.77
N LEU A 68 6.16 7.39 10.35
CA LEU A 68 5.05 8.05 9.64
C LEU A 68 5.56 8.86 8.44
N GLU A 69 6.58 9.70 8.64
CA GLU A 69 7.18 10.52 7.58
C GLU A 69 7.71 9.66 6.42
N GLN A 70 8.46 8.59 6.75
CA GLN A 70 8.98 7.65 5.74
C GLN A 70 7.86 6.98 4.93
N LEU A 71 6.75 6.61 5.58
CA LEU A 71 5.61 5.99 4.91
C LEU A 71 4.86 6.99 4.03
N GLU A 72 4.68 8.23 4.49
CA GLU A 72 4.05 9.30 3.72
C GLU A 72 4.87 9.63 2.46
N GLU A 73 6.19 9.75 2.57
CA GLU A 73 7.09 9.93 1.42
C GLU A 73 6.96 8.79 0.40
N MET A 74 6.94 7.53 0.85
CA MET A 74 6.77 6.36 -0.04
C MET A 74 5.43 6.35 -0.78
N ILE A 75 4.38 6.94 -0.20
CA ILE A 75 3.05 7.04 -0.82
C ILE A 75 3.05 8.17 -1.87
N VAL A 76 3.66 9.31 -1.56
CA VAL A 76 3.78 10.44 -2.49
C VAL A 76 4.61 10.08 -3.71
N ASP A 77 5.73 9.36 -3.54
CA ASP A 77 6.58 8.89 -4.65
C ASP A 77 5.85 7.90 -5.58
N LYS A 78 4.78 7.26 -5.09
CA LYS A 78 3.92 6.37 -5.88
C LYS A 78 2.69 7.07 -6.47
N SER A 79 2.50 8.36 -6.21
CA SER A 79 1.33 9.12 -6.67
C SER A 79 1.37 9.38 -8.20
N GLU A 80 0.21 9.72 -8.73
CA GLU A 80 -0.27 9.57 -10.12
C GLU A 80 0.54 10.25 -11.25
N ASP A 81 1.62 10.97 -10.92
CA ASP A 81 2.52 11.57 -11.90
C ASP A 81 3.61 10.61 -12.39
N ALA A 82 3.68 9.40 -11.83
CA ALA A 82 4.56 8.36 -12.34
C ALA A 82 4.18 8.00 -13.79
N PRO A 83 5.13 8.06 -14.75
CA PRO A 83 4.83 7.70 -16.13
C PRO A 83 4.37 6.24 -16.20
N LEU A 84 3.27 6.02 -16.93
CA LEU A 84 2.70 4.69 -17.20
C LEU A 84 3.80 3.68 -17.54
N SER A 85 3.86 2.59 -16.79
CA SER A 85 4.84 1.53 -17.06
C SER A 85 4.50 0.77 -18.34
N ARG A 86 5.48 0.13 -18.99
CA ARG A 86 5.24 -0.73 -20.16
C ARG A 86 4.22 -1.84 -19.86
N ASN A 87 4.31 -2.46 -18.68
CA ASN A 87 3.41 -3.54 -18.29
C ASN A 87 1.97 -3.06 -18.11
N GLU A 88 1.80 -1.88 -17.52
CA GLU A 88 0.51 -1.24 -17.34
C GLU A 88 -0.10 -0.83 -18.68
N PHE A 89 0.71 -0.26 -19.57
CA PHE A 89 0.30 0.03 -20.94
C PHE A 89 -0.17 -1.23 -21.67
N VAL A 90 0.59 -2.33 -21.60
CA VAL A 90 0.20 -3.62 -22.20
C VAL A 90 -1.12 -4.14 -21.61
N ARG A 91 -1.34 -4.01 -20.30
CA ARG A 91 -2.62 -4.38 -19.68
C ARG A 91 -3.79 -3.56 -20.21
N ILE A 92 -3.62 -2.24 -20.35
CA ILE A 92 -4.62 -1.34 -20.95
C ILE A 92 -4.93 -1.77 -22.39
N LEU A 93 -3.91 -2.12 -23.17
CA LEU A 93 -4.10 -2.62 -24.54
C LEU A 93 -4.91 -3.92 -24.61
N LEU A 94 -4.66 -4.84 -23.68
CA LEU A 94 -5.34 -6.13 -23.65
C LEU A 94 -6.75 -6.05 -23.07
N SER A 95 -7.03 -5.09 -22.18
CA SER A 95 -8.36 -4.89 -21.59
C SER A 95 -9.28 -4.02 -22.44
N THR A 96 -8.74 -3.26 -23.39
CA THR A 96 -9.54 -2.36 -24.22
C THR A 96 -10.18 -3.11 -25.40
N PRO A 97 -11.52 -3.03 -25.58
CA PRO A 97 -12.20 -3.63 -26.73
C PRO A 97 -11.67 -3.10 -28.08
N SER A 98 -11.67 -3.94 -29.11
CA SER A 98 -11.15 -3.58 -30.45
C SER A 98 -11.97 -2.52 -31.21
N ASN A 99 -13.13 -2.13 -30.68
CA ASN A 99 -13.98 -1.05 -31.21
C ASN A 99 -13.80 0.28 -30.45
N CYS A 100 -12.89 0.34 -29.46
CA CYS A 100 -12.61 1.54 -28.68
C CYS A 100 -11.31 2.22 -29.11
N GLU A 101 -11.31 3.54 -29.15
CA GLU A 101 -10.10 4.34 -29.39
C GLU A 101 -9.36 4.58 -28.06
N LEU A 102 -8.05 4.32 -28.05
CA LEU A 102 -7.18 4.70 -26.94
C LEU A 102 -6.43 5.98 -27.29
N ARG A 103 -6.59 6.99 -26.44
CA ARG A 103 -5.85 8.26 -26.53
C ARG A 103 -4.80 8.30 -25.45
N CYS A 104 -3.54 8.43 -25.86
CA CYS A 104 -2.42 8.56 -24.96
C CYS A 104 -1.74 9.91 -25.21
N GLN A 105 -1.45 10.63 -24.13
CA GLN A 105 -0.67 11.86 -24.16
C GLN A 105 0.74 11.53 -23.71
N VAL A 106 1.73 11.82 -24.56
CA VAL A 106 3.14 11.79 -24.15
C VAL A 106 3.47 13.16 -23.57
N ILE A 107 3.95 13.19 -22.33
CA ILE A 107 4.43 14.41 -21.69
C ILE A 107 5.90 14.61 -22.15
N GLN A 108 6.13 15.53 -23.10
CA GLN A 108 7.47 16.03 -23.41
C GLN A 108 7.55 17.49 -22.95
N GLU A 109 8.70 17.91 -22.39
CA GLU A 109 8.95 19.27 -21.88
C GLU A 109 8.68 20.40 -22.90
N THR A 110 8.56 20.09 -24.20
CA THR A 110 8.51 21.11 -25.25
C THR A 110 7.27 21.09 -26.15
N LYS A 111 6.33 20.15 -26.01
CA LYS A 111 4.94 20.16 -26.57
C LYS A 111 4.22 18.81 -26.35
N PRO A 112 2.89 18.80 -26.12
CA PRO A 112 2.12 17.56 -26.11
C PRO A 112 2.04 16.97 -27.53
N ILE A 113 2.45 15.71 -27.68
CA ILE A 113 2.26 14.95 -28.92
C ILE A 113 1.10 13.96 -28.70
N TYR A 114 0.07 14.06 -29.54
CA TYR A 114 -1.09 13.17 -29.52
C TYR A 114 -0.89 12.05 -30.54
N PHE A 115 -0.95 10.80 -30.09
CA PHE A 115 -0.95 9.63 -30.96
C PHE A 115 -2.32 8.96 -30.93
N HIS A 116 -2.88 8.71 -32.12
CA HIS A 116 -4.06 7.87 -32.29
C HIS A 116 -3.61 6.44 -32.58
N LEU A 117 -3.82 5.53 -31.63
CA LEU A 117 -3.47 4.11 -31.81
C LEU A 117 -4.73 3.36 -32.23
N LYS A 118 -4.82 3.02 -33.52
CA LYS A 118 -5.79 2.06 -34.04
C LYS A 118 -5.16 0.67 -34.00
N TYR A 119 -5.59 -0.16 -33.06
CA TYR A 119 -5.15 -1.55 -33.00
C TYR A 119 -5.96 -2.40 -33.97
N ALA A 120 -5.27 -3.11 -34.88
CA ALA A 120 -5.85 -4.19 -35.66
C ALA A 120 -5.44 -5.52 -35.03
N VAL A 121 -6.37 -6.20 -34.36
CA VAL A 121 -6.16 -7.60 -33.96
C VAL A 121 -6.19 -8.43 -35.23
N ARG A 122 -5.03 -8.94 -35.64
CA ARG A 122 -4.92 -9.89 -36.76
C ARG A 122 -5.71 -11.14 -36.38
N LYS A 123 -6.89 -11.36 -36.98
CA LYS A 123 -7.58 -12.63 -36.83
C LYS A 123 -6.65 -13.73 -37.34
N GLY A 124 -6.25 -14.61 -36.44
CA GLY A 124 -5.64 -15.89 -36.81
C GLY A 124 -6.60 -16.62 -37.73
N VAL A 125 -6.13 -16.89 -38.95
CA VAL A 125 -6.79 -17.81 -39.86
C VAL A 125 -6.57 -19.19 -39.25
N ASN A 126 -7.60 -19.72 -38.58
CA ASN A 126 -7.62 -21.12 -38.20
C ASN A 126 -7.86 -21.92 -39.48
N ASN A 127 -6.83 -22.65 -39.92
CA ASN A 127 -6.89 -23.62 -41.00
C ASN A 127 -7.48 -24.94 -40.48
#